data_AF-A0A2P6PZ95-F1
#
_entry.id   AF-A0A2P6PZ95-F1
#
_cell.length_a   1.000
_cell.length_b   1.000
_cell.length_c   1.000
_cell.angle_alpha   90.00
_cell.angle_beta   90.00
_cell.angle_gamma   90.00
#
_symmetry.space_group_name_H-M   'P 1'
#
loop_
_entity.id
_entity.type
_entity.pdbx_description
1 polymer ?
#
loop_
_entity_poly.entity_id
_entity_poly.type
_entity_poly.pdbx_seq_one_letter_code
_entity_poly.pdbx_strand_id
1 'polypeptide(L)'
;MDYVLMLFGSFGACIHVCFVLDLSWNCSLYISMDRCSILDANWWDCERQTARLRLKYLQSVLRKDIDFFDTEARDTNIIFHISSDAILVQDAIGDKLTLLTLAVFPLIALAGGDYTIVMSSLSEKGEAAYAEAGKVAEEVISQIRTVYSFVGEDKAIETYSQSLLKALKLGEKGGLAKGCRPYIWTVVFALGQATPNLAAISKGRAAAANIMKMIESDSNSSKVSDKGVVLPKVSGHIVFSNVCFAYPSRPNMVGLGKSTIISMVQRFYNPSSGNILLDRHDVSTLQLRWLHEQMGLVSQELALFATTIADNILLGKEDADMDGIIEAAKAANAHSFIQGLPDGYKVKYHKI
;
A
#
# COMPACT_ATOMS: atom_id res chain seq x y z
N MET A 1 -0.10 -4.99 -19.13
CA MET A 1 -1.46 -4.42 -19.29
C MET A 1 -2.52 -5.38 -18.73
N ASP A 2 -2.12 -6.51 -18.15
CA ASP A 2 -3.00 -7.61 -17.72
C ASP A 2 -3.49 -7.54 -16.26
N TYR A 3 -3.09 -6.51 -15.49
CA TYR A 3 -3.42 -6.39 -14.07
C TYR A 3 -4.78 -5.74 -13.77
N VAL A 4 -5.43 -5.14 -14.78
CA VAL A 4 -6.74 -4.47 -14.60
C VAL A 4 -7.91 -5.42 -14.88
N LEU A 5 -7.71 -6.50 -15.64
CA LEU A 5 -8.78 -7.41 -16.06
C LEU A 5 -9.20 -8.44 -15.00
N MET A 6 -8.36 -8.74 -14.00
CA MET A 6 -8.76 -9.63 -12.90
C MET A 6 -9.71 -8.97 -11.89
N LEU A 7 -9.73 -7.62 -11.80
CA LEU A 7 -10.64 -6.90 -10.90
C LEU A 7 -12.09 -6.86 -11.41
N PHE A 8 -12.34 -7.12 -12.70
CA PHE A 8 -13.69 -7.06 -13.29
C PHE A 8 -14.35 -8.44 -13.50
N GLY A 9 -13.61 -9.54 -13.36
CA GLY A 9 -14.14 -10.89 -13.60
C GLY A 9 -15.23 -11.33 -12.61
N SER A 10 -15.17 -10.87 -11.36
CA SER A 10 -16.16 -11.22 -10.33
C SER A 10 -17.36 -10.27 -10.24
N PHE A 11 -17.32 -9.11 -10.91
CA PHE A 11 -18.42 -8.14 -10.89
C PHE A 11 -19.57 -8.51 -11.85
N GLY A 12 -19.28 -9.30 -12.89
CA GLY A 12 -20.26 -9.61 -13.96
C GLY A 12 -21.36 -10.60 -13.59
N ALA A 13 -21.18 -11.43 -12.56
CA ALA A 13 -22.13 -12.49 -12.23
C ALA A 13 -23.24 -12.07 -11.24
N CYS A 14 -23.02 -11.05 -10.40
CA CYS A 14 -23.98 -10.66 -9.37
C CYS A 14 -25.10 -9.71 -9.85
N ILE A 15 -24.87 -8.95 -10.92
CA ILE A 15 -25.85 -7.93 -11.37
C ILE A 15 -27.10 -8.58 -12.01
N HIS A 16 -26.97 -9.78 -12.58
CA HIS A 16 -28.06 -10.39 -13.35
C HIS A 16 -29.15 -11.07 -12.50
N VAL A 17 -28.91 -11.29 -11.20
CA VAL A 17 -29.85 -11.97 -10.29
C VAL A 17 -30.72 -10.98 -9.49
N CYS A 18 -30.35 -9.71 -9.40
CA CYS A 18 -31.08 -8.70 -8.62
C CYS A 18 -32.35 -8.12 -9.28
N PHE A 19 -32.63 -8.42 -10.56
CA PHE A 19 -33.74 -7.75 -11.28
C PHE A 19 -35.11 -8.42 -11.10
N VAL A 20 -35.23 -9.54 -10.36
CA VAL A 20 -36.46 -10.38 -10.42
C VAL A 20 -37.13 -10.68 -9.06
N LEU A 21 -36.56 -10.42 -7.88
CA LEU A 21 -37.21 -10.82 -6.62
C LEU A 21 -37.21 -9.75 -5.54
N ASP A 22 -38.40 -9.56 -4.95
CA ASP A 22 -38.83 -8.60 -3.93
C ASP A 22 -37.73 -8.10 -2.96
N LEU A 23 -37.32 -6.85 -3.19
CA LEU A 23 -36.42 -6.05 -2.37
C LEU A 23 -37.15 -5.51 -1.14
N SER A 24 -36.85 -6.02 0.04
CA SER A 24 -37.03 -5.22 1.27
C SER A 24 -36.17 -5.74 2.42
N TRP A 25 -36.16 -7.06 2.67
CA TRP A 25 -35.51 -7.62 3.87
C TRP A 25 -34.36 -8.60 3.61
N ASN A 26 -34.37 -9.39 2.53
CA ASN A 26 -33.28 -10.35 2.25
C ASN A 26 -32.02 -9.73 1.64
N CYS A 27 -32.13 -8.57 0.98
CA CYS A 27 -30.95 -7.86 0.46
C CYS A 27 -30.02 -7.39 1.57
N SER A 28 -30.53 -6.99 2.73
CA SER A 28 -29.67 -6.42 3.79
C SER A 28 -28.71 -7.47 4.37
N LEU A 29 -29.16 -8.72 4.52
CA LEU A 29 -28.38 -9.84 5.04
C LEU A 29 -27.39 -10.40 4.01
N TYR A 30 -27.81 -10.50 2.74
CA TYR A 30 -26.95 -11.01 1.66
C TYR A 30 -25.85 -10.01 1.30
N ILE A 31 -26.16 -8.71 1.29
CA ILE A 31 -25.15 -7.64 1.11
C ILE A 31 -24.18 -7.61 2.31
N SER A 32 -24.56 -8.02 3.54
CA SER A 32 -23.60 -8.15 4.65
C SER A 32 -22.61 -9.30 4.52
N MET A 33 -23.01 -10.45 3.97
CA MET A 33 -22.11 -11.59 3.76
C MET A 33 -21.13 -11.32 2.61
N ASP A 34 -21.59 -10.68 1.53
CA ASP A 34 -20.69 -10.24 0.45
C ASP A 34 -19.73 -9.13 0.92
N ARG A 35 -20.19 -8.21 1.80
CA ARG A 35 -19.34 -7.17 2.41
C ARG A 35 -18.19 -7.76 3.23
N CYS A 36 -18.44 -8.75 4.09
CA CYS A 36 -17.37 -9.38 4.89
C CYS A 36 -16.33 -10.03 3.95
N SER A 37 -16.82 -10.76 2.95
CA SER A 37 -15.97 -11.47 1.98
C SER A 37 -15.09 -10.54 1.13
N ILE A 38 -15.61 -9.37 0.70
CA ILE A 38 -14.87 -8.39 -0.09
C ILE A 38 -13.89 -7.58 0.78
N LEU A 39 -14.28 -7.24 2.02
CA LEU A 39 -13.41 -6.58 2.99
C LEU A 39 -12.22 -7.47 3.37
N ASP A 40 -12.49 -8.73 3.66
CA ASP A 40 -11.47 -9.72 4.00
C ASP A 40 -10.53 -9.98 2.81
N ALA A 41 -11.06 -10.05 1.58
CA ALA A 41 -10.26 -10.23 0.38
C ALA A 41 -9.33 -9.03 0.08
N ASN A 42 -9.84 -7.80 0.16
CA ASN A 42 -9.03 -6.59 -0.07
C ASN A 42 -7.97 -6.38 1.02
N TRP A 43 -8.32 -6.67 2.28
CA TRP A 43 -7.36 -6.65 3.40
C TRP A 43 -6.25 -7.68 3.20
N TRP A 44 -6.62 -8.92 2.86
CA TRP A 44 -5.68 -10.01 2.67
C TRP A 44 -4.74 -9.77 1.49
N ASP A 45 -5.23 -9.16 0.40
CA ASP A 45 -4.38 -8.74 -0.70
C ASP A 45 -3.46 -7.58 -0.31
N CYS A 46 -3.93 -6.58 0.45
CA CYS A 46 -3.08 -5.49 0.96
C CYS A 46 -1.95 -5.99 1.87
N GLU A 47 -2.26 -6.85 2.84
CA GLU A 47 -1.29 -7.38 3.78
C GLU A 47 -0.22 -8.24 3.07
N ARG A 48 -0.63 -9.05 2.08
CA ARG A 48 0.29 -9.80 1.21
C ARG A 48 1.21 -8.90 0.40
N GLN A 49 0.68 -7.80 -0.16
CA GLN A 49 1.48 -6.85 -0.94
C GLN A 49 2.50 -6.13 -0.05
N THR A 50 2.10 -5.68 1.14
CA THR A 50 2.99 -5.06 2.12
C THR A 50 4.09 -6.02 2.59
N ALA A 51 3.76 -7.30 2.83
CA ALA A 51 4.75 -8.32 3.17
C ALA A 51 5.79 -8.53 2.06
N ARG A 52 5.34 -8.61 0.79
CA ARG A 52 6.25 -8.71 -0.38
C ARG A 52 7.12 -7.46 -0.53
N LEU A 53 6.56 -6.28 -0.27
CA LEU A 53 7.30 -5.01 -0.32
C LEU A 53 8.40 -4.97 0.74
N ARG A 54 8.10 -5.35 2.00
CA ARG A 54 9.08 -5.44 3.09
C ARG A 54 10.20 -6.42 2.77
N LEU A 55 9.88 -7.59 2.21
CA LEU A 55 10.87 -8.58 1.82
C LEU A 55 11.80 -8.04 0.73
N LYS A 56 11.25 -7.40 -0.32
CA LYS A 56 12.05 -6.79 -1.37
C LYS A 56 12.91 -5.65 -0.85
N TYR A 57 12.37 -4.79 0.01
CA TYR A 57 13.12 -3.70 0.63
C TYR A 57 14.28 -4.24 1.49
N LEU A 58 14.06 -5.27 2.30
CA LEU A 58 15.13 -5.88 3.09
C LEU A 58 16.21 -6.51 2.19
N GLN A 59 15.81 -7.26 1.15
CA GLN A 59 16.73 -7.79 0.15
C GLN A 59 17.56 -6.69 -0.51
N SER A 60 16.91 -5.55 -0.74
CA SER A 60 17.52 -4.35 -1.30
C SER A 60 18.56 -3.73 -0.37
N VAL A 61 18.20 -3.50 0.89
CA VAL A 61 19.12 -2.98 1.93
C VAL A 61 20.35 -3.90 2.08
N LEU A 62 20.14 -5.21 2.14
CA LEU A 62 21.24 -6.19 2.31
C LEU A 62 22.19 -6.26 1.11
N ARG A 63 21.80 -5.73 -0.06
CA ARG A 63 22.65 -5.67 -1.26
C ARG A 63 23.43 -4.37 -1.37
N LYS A 64 23.27 -3.43 -0.44
CA LYS A 64 24.03 -2.19 -0.40
C LYS A 64 25.46 -2.42 0.07
N ASP A 65 26.35 -1.59 -0.45
CA ASP A 65 27.73 -1.51 -0.01
C ASP A 65 27.83 -0.95 1.42
N ILE A 66 28.91 -1.25 2.13
CA ILE A 66 29.13 -0.78 3.51
C ILE A 66 29.10 0.76 3.60
N ASP A 67 29.50 1.45 2.53
CA ASP A 67 29.52 2.91 2.41
C ASP A 67 28.15 3.53 2.70
N PHE A 68 27.09 2.88 2.23
CA PHE A 68 25.71 3.28 2.49
C PHE A 68 25.38 3.17 3.99
N PHE A 69 25.87 2.13 4.65
CA PHE A 69 25.61 1.91 6.08
C PHE A 69 26.35 2.92 6.97
N ASP A 70 27.55 3.33 6.55
CA ASP A 70 28.38 4.29 7.25
C ASP A 70 27.94 5.75 7.12
N THR A 71 27.16 6.06 6.09
CA THR A 71 26.70 7.42 5.77
C THR A 71 25.20 7.57 6.00
N GLU A 72 24.38 6.93 5.18
CA GLU A 72 22.93 7.14 5.13
C GLU A 72 22.19 6.33 6.21
N ALA A 73 22.62 5.10 6.48
CA ALA A 73 21.98 4.24 7.50
C ALA A 73 22.32 4.60 8.94
N ARG A 74 23.44 5.27 9.16
CA ARG A 74 23.86 5.72 10.50
C ARG A 74 22.96 6.84 11.01
N ASP A 75 22.60 7.76 10.12
CA ASP A 75 21.81 8.94 10.45
C ASP A 75 20.30 8.68 10.36
N THR A 76 19.90 7.75 9.50
CA THR A 76 18.50 7.39 9.27
C THR A 76 18.22 6.07 9.96
N ASN A 77 17.31 6.01 10.94
CA ASN A 77 16.88 4.73 11.54
C ASN A 77 16.18 3.85 10.49
N ILE A 78 16.92 3.19 9.60
CA ILE A 78 16.39 2.44 8.44
C ILE A 78 15.39 1.38 8.91
N ILE A 79 15.68 0.72 10.04
CA ILE A 79 14.79 -0.28 10.67
C ILE A 79 13.42 0.34 11.02
N PHE A 80 13.42 1.59 11.51
CA PHE A 80 12.18 2.32 11.78
C PHE A 80 11.43 2.63 10.49
N HIS A 81 12.12 3.04 9.42
CA HIS A 81 11.50 3.31 8.13
C HIS A 81 10.91 2.05 7.46
N ILE A 82 11.58 0.89 7.55
CA ILE A 82 11.03 -0.38 7.04
C ILE A 82 9.64 -0.66 7.62
N SER A 83 9.50 -0.45 8.92
CA SER A 83 8.26 -0.75 9.63
C SER A 83 7.24 0.37 9.45
N SER A 84 7.66 1.62 9.69
CA SER A 84 6.80 2.80 9.69
C SER A 84 6.30 3.16 8.28
N ASP A 85 7.18 3.19 7.28
CA ASP A 85 6.79 3.52 5.90
C ASP A 85 5.88 2.41 5.34
N ALA A 86 6.12 1.14 5.69
CA ALA A 86 5.24 0.05 5.30
C ALA A 86 3.85 0.14 5.96
N ILE A 87 3.76 0.60 7.22
CA ILE A 87 2.48 0.87 7.88
C ILE A 87 1.74 2.02 7.20
N LEU A 88 2.45 3.09 6.83
CA LEU A 88 1.85 4.22 6.10
C LEU A 88 1.33 3.81 4.72
N VAL A 89 2.04 2.93 4.02
CA VAL A 89 1.59 2.34 2.75
C VAL A 89 0.36 1.46 2.98
N GLN A 90 0.36 0.65 4.04
CA GLN A 90 -0.78 -0.19 4.41
C GLN A 90 -2.02 0.66 4.78
N ASP A 91 -1.88 1.73 5.56
CA ASP A 91 -2.98 2.65 5.91
C ASP A 91 -3.56 3.36 4.67
N ALA A 92 -2.71 3.66 3.69
CA ALA A 92 -3.15 4.25 2.43
C ALA A 92 -3.93 3.26 1.54
N ILE A 93 -3.65 1.95 1.64
CA ILE A 93 -4.24 0.91 0.76
C ILE A 93 -5.42 0.20 1.43
N GLY A 94 -5.34 -0.10 2.73
CA GLY A 94 -6.21 -1.07 3.42
C GLY A 94 -7.55 -0.53 3.92
N ASP A 95 -7.55 0.55 4.70
CA ASP A 95 -8.71 0.86 5.56
C ASP A 95 -9.62 2.00 5.06
N LYS A 96 -9.17 2.77 4.07
CA LYS A 96 -9.85 4.02 3.71
C LYS A 96 -10.74 3.92 2.48
N LEU A 97 -10.46 2.97 1.57
CA LEU A 97 -11.36 2.69 0.45
C LEU A 97 -12.70 2.13 0.95
N THR A 98 -12.64 1.32 2.01
CA THR A 98 -13.78 0.65 2.64
C THR A 98 -14.64 1.62 3.45
N LEU A 99 -14.02 2.51 4.22
CA LEU A 99 -14.69 3.62 4.92
C LEU A 99 -15.38 4.60 3.95
N LEU A 100 -14.77 4.89 2.80
CA LEU A 100 -15.39 5.72 1.76
C LEU A 100 -16.68 5.05 1.24
N THR A 101 -16.65 3.75 0.96
CA THR A 101 -17.85 3.03 0.49
C THR A 101 -18.95 2.94 1.56
N LEU A 102 -18.59 2.80 2.84
CA LEU A 102 -19.54 2.78 3.95
C LEU A 102 -20.15 4.15 4.24
N ALA A 103 -19.39 5.25 4.11
CA ALA A 103 -19.87 6.61 4.33
C ALA A 103 -20.91 7.06 3.28
N VAL A 104 -20.86 6.50 2.08
CA VAL A 104 -21.80 6.82 0.98
C VAL A 104 -23.19 6.21 1.19
N PHE A 105 -23.31 5.13 1.97
CA PHE A 105 -24.59 4.43 2.17
C PHE A 105 -25.63 5.23 2.98
N PRO A 106 -25.30 5.79 4.17
CA PRO A 106 -26.21 6.66 4.91
C PRO A 106 -26.61 7.91 4.12
N LEU A 107 -25.73 8.40 3.23
CA LEU A 107 -26.02 9.52 2.34
C LEU A 107 -27.08 9.20 1.30
N ILE A 108 -27.02 8.01 0.70
CA ILE A 108 -28.07 7.54 -0.23
C ILE A 108 -29.41 7.41 0.52
N ALA A 109 -29.39 6.91 1.76
CA ALA A 109 -30.59 6.78 2.58
C ALA A 109 -31.20 8.15 2.96
N LEU A 110 -30.40 9.13 3.38
CA LEU A 110 -30.85 10.48 3.69
C LEU A 110 -31.36 11.22 2.44
N ALA A 111 -30.64 11.10 1.32
CA ALA A 111 -31.08 11.66 0.04
C ALA A 111 -32.41 11.03 -0.44
N GLY A 112 -32.59 9.73 -0.23
CA GLY A 112 -33.86 9.04 -0.47
C GLY A 112 -34.97 9.54 0.45
N GLY A 113 -34.69 9.75 1.73
CA GLY A 113 -35.63 10.29 2.71
C GLY A 113 -36.13 11.69 2.33
N ASP A 114 -35.22 12.63 2.07
CA ASP A 114 -35.56 13.99 1.64
C ASP A 114 -36.35 14.01 0.33
N TYR A 115 -36.02 13.12 -0.61
CA TYR A 115 -36.74 12.97 -1.87
C TYR A 115 -38.22 12.59 -1.63
N THR A 116 -38.50 11.67 -0.70
CA THR A 116 -39.89 11.27 -0.39
C THR A 116 -40.72 12.39 0.23
N ILE A 117 -40.14 13.21 1.13
CA ILE A 117 -40.83 14.32 1.81
C ILE A 117 -41.12 15.47 0.84
N VAL A 118 -40.16 15.79 -0.02
CA VAL A 118 -40.35 16.83 -1.04
C VAL A 118 -41.36 16.36 -2.09
N MET A 119 -41.36 15.08 -2.46
CA MET A 119 -42.32 14.53 -3.41
C MET A 119 -43.74 14.51 -2.85
N SER A 120 -43.93 14.13 -1.58
CA SER A 120 -45.26 14.13 -0.94
C SER A 120 -45.84 15.54 -0.84
N SER A 121 -45.06 16.52 -0.39
CA SER A 121 -45.51 17.92 -0.27
C SER A 121 -45.81 18.60 -1.61
N LEU A 122 -45.13 18.20 -2.69
CA LEU A 122 -45.45 18.67 -4.05
C LEU A 122 -46.64 17.96 -4.66
N SER A 123 -46.85 16.68 -4.33
CA SER A 123 -48.07 15.96 -4.73
C SER A 123 -49.30 16.62 -4.11
N GLU A 124 -49.25 16.93 -2.81
CA GLU A 124 -50.33 17.61 -2.08
C GLU A 124 -50.66 19.00 -2.67
N LYS A 125 -49.64 19.82 -2.95
CA LYS A 125 -49.82 21.13 -3.59
C LYS A 125 -50.32 21.03 -5.04
N GLY A 126 -49.90 19.98 -5.76
CA GLY A 126 -50.35 19.69 -7.11
C GLY A 126 -51.82 19.31 -7.12
N GLU A 127 -52.22 18.37 -6.27
CA GLU A 127 -53.61 17.95 -6.08
C GLU A 127 -54.50 19.12 -5.67
N ALA A 128 -54.06 19.98 -4.75
CA ALA A 128 -54.82 21.18 -4.35
C ALA A 128 -55.06 22.15 -5.52
N ALA A 129 -54.06 22.38 -6.38
CA ALA A 129 -54.20 23.25 -7.54
C ALA A 129 -55.10 22.64 -8.63
N TYR A 130 -55.05 21.32 -8.82
CA TYR A 130 -55.96 20.61 -9.73
C TYR A 130 -57.39 20.52 -9.19
N ALA A 131 -57.56 20.38 -7.87
CA ALA A 131 -58.87 20.38 -7.23
C ALA A 131 -59.59 21.73 -7.42
N GLU A 132 -58.87 22.84 -7.36
CA GLU A 132 -59.44 24.17 -7.62
C GLU A 132 -59.89 24.33 -9.09
N ALA A 133 -59.08 23.85 -10.04
CA ALA A 133 -59.49 23.81 -11.46
C ALA A 133 -60.67 22.84 -11.69
N GLY A 134 -60.72 21.73 -10.94
CA GLY A 134 -61.80 20.75 -10.96
C GLY A 134 -63.14 21.34 -10.49
N LYS A 135 -63.15 22.13 -9.41
CA LYS A 135 -64.35 22.85 -8.94
C LYS A 135 -64.93 23.77 -10.00
N VAL A 136 -64.07 24.54 -10.67
CA VAL A 136 -64.49 25.45 -11.76
C VAL A 136 -65.14 24.67 -12.91
N ALA A 137 -64.55 23.53 -13.30
CA ALA A 137 -65.13 22.67 -14.32
C ALA A 137 -66.47 22.04 -13.88
N GLU A 138 -66.55 21.58 -12.63
CA GLU A 138 -67.75 20.98 -12.06
C GLU A 138 -68.91 21.99 -12.01
N GLU A 139 -68.64 23.25 -11.64
CA GLU A 139 -69.63 24.34 -11.66
C GLU A 139 -70.18 24.58 -13.07
N VAL A 140 -69.28 24.68 -14.06
CA VAL A 140 -69.64 24.90 -15.47
C VAL A 140 -70.47 23.74 -16.03
N ILE A 141 -70.09 22.49 -15.72
CA ILE A 141 -70.78 21.28 -16.20
C ILE A 141 -72.12 21.08 -15.50
N SER A 142 -72.19 21.32 -14.19
CA SER A 142 -73.43 21.20 -13.40
C SER A 142 -74.50 22.18 -13.89
N GLN A 143 -74.08 23.38 -14.31
CA GLN A 143 -74.96 24.42 -14.84
C GLN A 143 -74.90 24.56 -16.37
N ILE A 144 -74.62 23.46 -17.09
CA ILE A 144 -74.35 23.51 -18.54
C ILE A 144 -75.48 24.15 -19.36
N ARG A 145 -76.74 23.93 -18.97
CA ARG A 145 -77.91 24.52 -19.66
C ARG A 145 -77.90 26.05 -19.57
N THR A 146 -77.49 26.59 -18.42
CA THR A 146 -77.37 28.02 -18.18
C THR A 146 -76.26 28.61 -19.05
N VAL A 147 -75.10 27.94 -19.11
CA VAL A 147 -73.96 28.37 -19.95
C VAL A 147 -74.34 28.45 -21.43
N TYR A 148 -75.02 27.42 -21.95
CA TYR A 148 -75.53 27.44 -23.33
C TYR A 148 -76.57 28.53 -23.58
N SER A 149 -77.48 28.76 -22.62
CA SER A 149 -78.55 29.77 -22.78
C SER A 149 -78.03 31.20 -22.86
N PHE A 150 -76.85 31.48 -22.29
CA PHE A 150 -76.20 32.79 -22.33
C PHE A 150 -75.03 32.86 -23.33
N VAL A 151 -74.78 31.81 -24.12
CA VAL A 151 -73.64 31.70 -25.05
C VAL A 151 -72.30 31.99 -24.33
N GLY A 152 -72.13 31.40 -23.14
CA GLY A 152 -71.01 31.69 -22.23
C GLY A 152 -69.79 30.75 -22.35
N GLU A 153 -69.73 29.92 -23.38
CA GLU A 153 -68.76 28.83 -23.54
C GLU A 153 -67.31 29.31 -23.53
N ASP A 154 -67.00 30.34 -24.32
CA ASP A 154 -65.64 30.89 -24.42
C ASP A 154 -65.14 31.41 -23.07
N LYS A 155 -66.03 32.06 -22.30
CA LYS A 155 -65.70 32.60 -20.98
C LYS A 155 -65.48 31.51 -19.93
N ALA A 156 -66.21 30.41 -20.02
CA ALA A 156 -66.02 29.24 -19.17
C ALA A 156 -64.69 28.55 -19.47
N ILE A 157 -64.35 28.38 -20.76
CA ILE A 157 -63.07 27.82 -21.22
C ILE A 157 -61.90 28.69 -20.75
N GLU A 158 -62.01 30.01 -20.86
CA GLU A 158 -60.94 30.91 -20.42
C GLU A 158 -60.71 30.88 -18.91
N THR A 159 -61.79 30.80 -18.11
CA THR A 159 -61.70 30.69 -16.65
C THR A 159 -61.05 29.36 -16.23
N TYR A 160 -61.45 28.26 -16.87
CA TYR A 160 -60.81 26.96 -16.66
C TYR A 160 -59.33 26.97 -17.07
N SER A 161 -59.01 27.52 -18.24
CA SER A 161 -57.64 27.68 -18.74
C SER A 161 -56.75 28.48 -17.79
N GLN A 162 -57.25 29.59 -17.23
CA GLN A 162 -56.52 30.37 -16.23
C GLN A 162 -56.23 29.58 -14.94
N SER A 163 -57.21 28.78 -14.47
CA SER A 163 -57.01 27.92 -13.30
C SER A 163 -55.97 26.81 -13.57
N LEU A 164 -55.99 26.24 -14.78
CA LEU A 164 -55.06 25.20 -15.22
C LEU A 164 -53.63 25.74 -15.39
N LEU A 165 -53.49 26.95 -15.94
CA LEU A 165 -52.20 27.62 -16.10
C LEU A 165 -51.52 27.92 -14.75
N LYS A 166 -52.31 28.25 -13.71
CA LYS A 166 -51.77 28.41 -12.35
C LYS A 166 -51.22 27.08 -11.82
N ALA A 167 -51.93 25.97 -12.01
CA ALA A 167 -51.47 24.64 -11.63
C ALA A 167 -50.19 24.22 -12.39
N LEU A 168 -50.14 24.46 -13.71
CA LEU A 168 -48.97 24.16 -14.54
C LEU A 168 -47.72 24.95 -14.14
N LYS A 169 -47.84 26.26 -13.89
CA LYS A 169 -46.71 27.10 -13.43
C LYS A 169 -46.15 26.68 -12.06
N LEU A 170 -47.04 26.24 -11.16
CA LEU A 170 -46.64 25.67 -9.86
C LEU A 170 -45.88 24.35 -10.05
N GLY A 171 -46.35 23.50 -10.97
CA GLY A 171 -45.66 22.26 -11.35
C GLY A 171 -44.27 22.48 -11.93
N GLU A 172 -44.12 23.46 -12.83
CA GLU A 172 -42.85 23.78 -13.49
C GLU A 172 -41.78 24.29 -12.50
N LYS A 173 -42.14 25.24 -11.62
CA LYS A 173 -41.25 25.72 -10.55
C LYS A 173 -40.95 24.63 -9.52
N GLY A 174 -41.92 23.75 -9.26
CA GLY A 174 -41.75 22.57 -8.42
C GLY A 174 -40.75 21.57 -9.00
N GLY A 175 -40.83 21.31 -10.31
CA GLY A 175 -39.93 20.41 -11.04
C GLY A 175 -38.47 20.85 -11.01
N LEU A 176 -38.21 22.14 -11.22
CA LEU A 176 -36.85 22.69 -11.16
C LEU A 176 -36.25 22.59 -9.75
N ALA A 177 -37.05 22.84 -8.71
CA ALA A 177 -36.61 22.71 -7.32
C ALA A 177 -36.35 21.24 -6.91
N LYS A 178 -37.05 20.27 -7.50
CA LYS A 178 -36.84 18.82 -7.32
C LYS A 178 -35.49 18.35 -7.88
N GLY A 179 -35.02 18.95 -8.99
CA GLY A 179 -33.81 18.51 -9.68
C GLY A 179 -32.50 18.98 -9.03
N CYS A 180 -32.38 20.25 -8.67
CA CYS A 180 -31.08 20.82 -8.29
C CYS A 180 -30.70 20.64 -6.81
N ARG A 181 -31.68 20.60 -5.89
CA ARG A 181 -31.41 20.69 -4.45
C ARG A 181 -30.73 19.44 -3.83
N PRO A 182 -31.16 18.19 -4.11
CA PRO A 182 -30.53 17.01 -3.52
C PRO A 182 -29.15 16.70 -4.12
N TYR A 183 -28.93 17.03 -5.40
CA TYR A 183 -27.64 16.81 -6.07
C TYR A 183 -26.51 17.70 -5.54
N ILE A 184 -26.79 18.97 -5.26
CA ILE A 184 -25.77 19.89 -4.73
C ILE A 184 -25.35 19.45 -3.32
N TRP A 185 -26.31 19.06 -2.47
CA TRP A 185 -26.02 18.65 -1.09
C TRP A 185 -25.22 17.34 -1.01
N THR A 186 -25.59 16.35 -1.83
CA THR A 186 -24.88 15.06 -1.90
C THR A 186 -23.44 15.22 -2.38
N VAL A 187 -23.19 16.06 -3.38
CA VAL A 187 -21.83 16.35 -3.88
C VAL A 187 -20.97 17.05 -2.83
N VAL A 188 -21.50 18.07 -2.14
CA VAL A 188 -20.76 18.82 -1.11
C VAL A 188 -20.38 17.92 0.07
N PHE A 189 -21.30 17.06 0.52
CA PHE A 189 -21.02 16.16 1.64
C PHE A 189 -20.03 15.04 1.25
N ALA A 190 -20.15 14.47 0.04
CA ALA A 190 -19.20 13.48 -0.47
C ALA A 190 -17.77 14.03 -0.55
N LEU A 191 -17.63 15.29 -0.98
CA LEU A 191 -16.34 16.00 -0.97
C LEU A 191 -15.79 16.19 0.45
N GLY A 192 -16.65 16.52 1.42
CA GLY A 192 -16.26 16.66 2.83
C GLY A 192 -15.63 15.37 3.39
N GLN A 193 -16.24 14.21 3.11
CA GLN A 193 -15.77 12.90 3.59
C GLN A 193 -14.52 12.37 2.86
N ALA A 194 -14.24 12.82 1.63
CA ALA A 194 -13.05 12.42 0.88
C ALA A 194 -11.75 13.06 1.42
N THR A 195 -11.84 14.20 2.10
CA THR A 195 -10.71 15.00 2.59
C THR A 195 -9.72 14.23 3.51
N PRO A 196 -10.16 13.51 4.58
CA PRO A 196 -9.24 12.75 5.44
C PRO A 196 -8.56 11.56 4.75
N ASN A 197 -9.13 11.06 3.65
CA ASN A 197 -8.55 9.97 2.87
C ASN A 197 -7.41 10.47 1.98
N LEU A 198 -7.55 11.67 1.41
CA LEU A 198 -6.52 12.28 0.57
C LEU A 198 -5.21 12.53 1.34
N ALA A 199 -5.29 12.92 2.61
CA ALA A 199 -4.13 13.16 3.46
C ALA A 199 -3.37 11.87 3.82
N ALA A 200 -4.05 10.73 3.93
CA ALA A 200 -3.38 9.44 4.14
C ALA A 200 -2.77 8.90 2.84
N ILE A 201 -3.46 9.06 1.71
CA ILE A 201 -2.92 8.70 0.39
C ILE A 201 -1.65 9.49 0.09
N SER A 202 -1.59 10.78 0.40
CA SER A 202 -0.38 11.59 0.17
C SER A 202 0.80 11.15 1.04
N LYS A 203 0.55 10.83 2.32
CA LYS A 203 1.57 10.28 3.24
C LYS A 203 2.05 8.90 2.80
N GLY A 204 1.12 8.00 2.47
CA GLY A 204 1.45 6.66 1.97
C GLY A 204 2.21 6.71 0.65
N ARG A 205 1.90 7.66 -0.24
CA ARG A 205 2.64 7.87 -1.49
C ARG A 205 4.06 8.36 -1.24
N ALA A 206 4.27 9.28 -0.30
CA ALA A 206 5.61 9.73 0.08
C ALA A 206 6.46 8.59 0.68
N ALA A 207 5.86 7.80 1.57
CA ALA A 207 6.48 6.61 2.14
C ALA A 207 6.83 5.56 1.06
N ALA A 208 5.91 5.29 0.14
CA ALA A 208 6.14 4.38 -0.99
C ALA A 208 7.28 4.86 -1.89
N ALA A 209 7.42 6.17 -2.11
CA ALA A 209 8.50 6.73 -2.92
C ALA A 209 9.88 6.48 -2.29
N ASN A 210 10.01 6.57 -0.97
CA ASN A 210 11.26 6.24 -0.26
C ASN A 210 11.61 4.76 -0.40
N ILE A 211 10.62 3.88 -0.21
CA ILE A 211 10.78 2.43 -0.39
C ILE A 211 11.19 2.10 -1.82
N MET A 212 10.53 2.69 -2.82
CA MET A 212 10.86 2.48 -4.23
C MET A 212 12.24 3.02 -4.58
N LYS A 213 12.62 4.20 -4.09
CA LYS A 213 13.97 4.76 -4.28
C LYS A 213 15.04 3.81 -3.75
N MET A 214 14.81 3.21 -2.58
CA MET A 214 15.72 2.22 -2.01
C MET A 214 15.83 0.98 -2.92
N ILE A 215 14.70 0.45 -3.40
CA ILE A 215 14.67 -0.72 -4.29
C ILE A 215 15.31 -0.44 -5.66
N GLU A 216 15.01 0.71 -6.28
CA GLU A 216 15.51 1.08 -7.61
C GLU A 216 17.01 1.30 -7.61
N SER A 217 17.55 1.89 -6.54
CA SER A 217 18.99 2.12 -6.42
C SER A 217 19.83 0.84 -6.42
N ASP A 218 19.24 -0.35 -6.18
CA ASP A 218 19.94 -1.64 -6.30
C ASP A 218 20.03 -2.21 -7.70
N SER A 219 19.15 -1.80 -8.61
CA SER A 219 19.19 -2.26 -10.00
C SER A 219 20.51 -1.87 -10.70
N ASN A 220 21.17 -0.82 -10.20
CA ASN A 220 22.46 -0.36 -10.68
C ASN A 220 23.66 -1.05 -9.99
N SER A 221 23.58 -1.37 -8.68
CA SER A 221 24.67 -2.04 -7.95
C SER A 221 24.70 -3.57 -8.15
N SER A 222 23.53 -4.22 -8.24
CA SER A 222 23.42 -5.69 -8.40
C SER A 222 24.02 -6.26 -9.69
N LYS A 223 24.33 -5.43 -10.69
CA LYS A 223 25.10 -5.85 -11.87
C LYS A 223 26.60 -6.03 -11.59
N VAL A 224 27.11 -5.60 -10.44
CA VAL A 224 28.55 -5.59 -10.11
C VAL A 224 28.99 -6.82 -9.34
N SER A 225 28.15 -7.38 -8.46
CA SER A 225 28.55 -8.48 -7.55
C SER A 225 28.84 -9.82 -8.27
N ASP A 226 28.14 -10.10 -9.38
CA ASP A 226 28.21 -11.40 -10.08
C ASP A 226 28.99 -11.37 -11.41
N LYS A 227 29.60 -10.23 -11.77
CA LYS A 227 30.31 -10.03 -13.06
C LYS A 227 31.84 -9.98 -12.93
N GLY A 228 32.40 -10.74 -11.98
CA GLY A 228 33.84 -10.75 -11.73
C GLY A 228 34.54 -12.01 -12.22
N VAL A 229 35.87 -11.97 -12.22
CA VAL A 229 36.72 -13.13 -12.52
C VAL A 229 36.85 -14.02 -11.28
N VAL A 230 36.78 -15.33 -11.49
CA VAL A 230 37.06 -16.36 -10.47
C VAL A 230 38.41 -16.97 -10.75
N LEU A 231 39.28 -17.06 -9.75
CA LEU A 231 40.59 -17.69 -9.89
C LEU A 231 40.49 -19.18 -9.52
N PRO A 232 41.09 -20.10 -10.32
CA PRO A 232 41.02 -21.53 -10.04
C PRO A 232 41.87 -21.95 -8.84
N LYS A 233 42.89 -21.16 -8.47
CA LYS A 233 43.76 -21.42 -7.32
C LYS A 233 44.26 -20.10 -6.75
N VAL A 234 44.21 -19.99 -5.42
CA VAL A 234 44.69 -18.83 -4.66
C VAL A 234 45.94 -19.22 -3.88
N SER A 235 47.03 -18.48 -4.07
CA SER A 235 48.27 -18.58 -3.30
C SER A 235 48.28 -17.66 -2.08
N GLY A 236 47.44 -16.63 -2.07
CA GLY A 236 47.27 -15.70 -0.95
C GLY A 236 48.28 -14.55 -0.93
N HIS A 237 48.91 -14.23 -2.05
CA HIS A 237 49.85 -13.11 -2.11
C HIS A 237 49.11 -11.78 -2.34
N ILE A 238 49.10 -10.93 -1.32
CA ILE A 238 48.47 -9.61 -1.36
C ILE A 238 49.54 -8.53 -1.54
N VAL A 239 49.34 -7.61 -2.48
CA VAL A 239 50.23 -6.47 -2.74
C VAL A 239 49.41 -5.18 -2.79
N PHE A 240 49.85 -4.16 -2.05
CA PHE A 240 49.28 -2.81 -2.07
C PHE A 240 50.19 -1.90 -2.89
N SER A 241 49.65 -1.32 -3.96
CA SER A 241 50.39 -0.42 -4.85
C SER A 241 49.91 1.02 -4.66
N ASN A 242 50.63 1.77 -3.83
CA ASN A 242 50.42 3.20 -3.58
C ASN A 242 48.96 3.57 -3.21
N VAL A 243 48.42 2.85 -2.24
CA VAL A 243 47.01 2.96 -1.85
C VAL A 243 46.76 4.17 -0.94
N CYS A 244 45.83 5.03 -1.33
CA CYS A 244 45.30 6.10 -0.49
C CYS A 244 43.80 5.91 -0.29
N PHE A 245 43.31 6.13 0.93
CA PHE A 245 41.90 5.93 1.28
C PHE A 245 41.48 6.86 2.41
N ALA A 246 40.23 7.34 2.32
CA ALA A 246 39.54 8.04 3.39
C ALA A 246 38.11 7.51 3.48
N TYR A 247 37.61 7.29 4.70
CA TYR A 247 36.24 6.83 4.91
C TYR A 247 35.24 7.90 4.44
N PRO A 248 34.16 7.52 3.72
CA PRO A 248 33.17 8.47 3.23
C PRO A 248 32.56 9.36 4.34
N SER A 249 32.35 8.81 5.53
CA SER A 249 31.80 9.57 6.67
C SER A 249 32.78 10.61 7.24
N ARG A 250 34.08 10.50 6.93
CA ARG A 250 35.15 11.39 7.43
C ARG A 250 36.20 11.63 6.32
N PRO A 251 35.87 12.38 5.27
CA PRO A 251 36.72 12.55 4.10
C PRO A 251 38.05 13.26 4.42
N ASN A 252 38.09 14.06 5.49
CA ASN A 252 39.26 14.87 5.86
C ASN A 252 40.30 14.11 6.70
N MET A 253 40.09 12.82 7.00
CA MET A 253 40.97 12.05 7.89
C MET A 253 41.49 10.81 7.18
N VAL A 254 42.78 10.84 6.79
CA VAL A 254 43.48 9.67 6.22
C VAL A 254 43.83 8.73 7.36
N GLY A 255 43.04 7.67 7.52
CA GLY A 255 43.20 6.70 8.60
C GLY A 255 44.22 5.61 8.27
N LEU A 256 45.42 5.68 8.86
CA LEU A 256 46.37 4.56 8.92
C LEU A 256 45.89 3.51 9.94
N GLY A 257 44.85 2.77 9.59
CA GLY A 257 44.27 1.72 10.43
C GLY A 257 44.63 0.32 9.95
N LYS A 258 45.11 -0.55 10.85
CA LYS A 258 45.23 -2.00 10.57
C LYS A 258 43.89 -2.58 10.13
N SER A 259 42.79 -2.18 10.78
CA SER A 259 41.43 -2.57 10.41
C SER A 259 41.02 -2.01 9.04
N THR A 260 41.48 -0.80 8.68
CA THR A 260 41.22 -0.21 7.35
C THR A 260 41.83 -1.05 6.23
N ILE A 261 43.02 -1.63 6.44
CA ILE A 261 43.64 -2.55 5.48
C ILE A 261 42.77 -3.80 5.27
N ILE A 262 42.27 -4.38 6.36
CA ILE A 262 41.38 -5.56 6.32
C ILE A 262 40.12 -5.23 5.52
N SER A 263 39.46 -4.10 5.81
CA SER A 263 38.25 -3.69 5.10
C SER A 263 38.48 -3.45 3.60
N MET A 264 39.64 -2.94 3.21
CA MET A 264 39.98 -2.75 1.80
C MET A 264 40.29 -4.07 1.08
N VAL A 265 40.97 -5.02 1.73
CA VAL A 265 41.22 -6.37 1.17
C VAL A 265 39.91 -7.13 0.96
N GLN A 266 38.98 -6.98 1.90
CA GLN A 266 37.63 -7.56 1.81
C GLN A 266 36.73 -6.81 0.82
N ARG A 267 37.23 -5.74 0.19
CA ARG A 267 36.49 -4.91 -0.75
C ARG A 267 35.19 -4.37 -0.14
N PHE A 268 35.20 -4.10 1.16
CA PHE A 268 34.16 -3.30 1.80
C PHE A 268 34.27 -1.85 1.31
N TYR A 269 35.50 -1.35 1.13
CA TYR A 269 35.76 -0.04 0.54
C TYR A 269 36.70 -0.16 -0.66
N ASN A 270 36.51 0.71 -1.64
CA ASN A 270 37.47 0.87 -2.74
C ASN A 270 38.48 1.97 -2.40
N PRO A 271 39.77 1.80 -2.73
CA PRO A 271 40.77 2.82 -2.52
C PRO A 271 40.51 4.05 -3.40
N SER A 272 40.82 5.25 -2.90
CA SER A 272 40.69 6.51 -3.64
C SER A 272 41.77 6.67 -4.71
N SER A 273 42.96 6.15 -4.44
CA SER A 273 44.06 6.03 -5.42
C SER A 273 44.86 4.76 -5.17
N GLY A 274 45.50 4.24 -6.20
CA GLY A 274 46.27 3.00 -6.13
C GLY A 274 45.41 1.76 -6.26
N ASN A 275 46.05 0.58 -6.25
CA ASN A 275 45.40 -0.69 -6.52
C ASN A 275 45.83 -1.75 -5.51
N ILE A 276 44.95 -2.71 -5.26
CA ILE A 276 45.18 -3.86 -4.39
C ILE A 276 45.15 -5.10 -5.28
N LEU A 277 46.23 -5.88 -5.24
CA LEU A 277 46.41 -7.05 -6.06
C LEU A 277 46.38 -8.30 -5.18
N LEU A 278 45.54 -9.27 -5.54
CA LEU A 278 45.56 -10.64 -5.03
C LEU A 278 46.09 -11.56 -6.12
N ASP A 279 47.23 -12.21 -5.89
CA ASP A 279 47.89 -13.09 -6.85
C ASP A 279 48.03 -12.45 -8.25
N ARG A 280 48.45 -11.17 -8.26
CA ARG A 280 48.64 -10.31 -9.45
C ARG A 280 47.35 -9.87 -10.16
N HIS A 281 46.18 -10.22 -9.64
CA HIS A 281 44.89 -9.78 -10.16
C HIS A 281 44.34 -8.67 -9.28
N ASP A 282 43.76 -7.64 -9.90
CA ASP A 282 43.15 -6.54 -9.16
C ASP A 282 41.88 -7.02 -8.44
N VAL A 283 41.81 -6.78 -7.13
CA VAL A 283 40.68 -7.17 -6.28
C VAL A 283 39.35 -6.58 -6.78
N SER A 284 39.39 -5.41 -7.44
CA SER A 284 38.21 -4.78 -8.04
C SER A 284 37.61 -5.57 -9.22
N THR A 285 38.38 -6.44 -9.86
CA THR A 285 37.96 -7.25 -11.02
C THR A 285 37.42 -8.63 -10.63
N LEU A 286 37.67 -9.07 -9.41
CA LEU A 286 37.26 -10.38 -8.90
C LEU A 286 35.77 -10.39 -8.53
N GLN A 287 35.15 -11.57 -8.56
CA GLN A 287 33.77 -11.74 -8.09
C GLN A 287 33.73 -11.61 -6.56
N LEU A 288 32.86 -10.74 -6.04
CA LEU A 288 32.85 -10.40 -4.61
C LEU A 288 32.48 -11.61 -3.74
N ARG A 289 31.45 -12.35 -4.15
CA ARG A 289 31.01 -13.57 -3.45
C ARG A 289 32.14 -14.59 -3.33
N TRP A 290 32.81 -14.89 -4.45
CA TRP A 290 33.93 -15.83 -4.46
C TRP A 290 35.10 -15.33 -3.61
N LEU A 291 35.43 -14.03 -3.66
CA LEU A 291 36.49 -13.45 -2.86
C LEU A 291 36.24 -13.64 -1.35
N HIS A 292 35.00 -13.43 -0.89
CA HIS A 292 34.62 -13.66 0.51
C HIS A 292 34.62 -15.14 0.90
N GLU A 293 34.28 -16.06 -0.01
CA GLU A 293 34.38 -17.50 0.23
C GLU A 293 35.83 -17.99 0.45
N GLN A 294 36.83 -17.28 -0.07
CA GLN A 294 38.25 -17.62 0.14
C GLN A 294 38.85 -17.03 1.42
N MET A 295 38.14 -16.17 2.15
CA MET A 295 38.67 -15.43 3.30
C MET A 295 37.81 -15.61 4.56
N GLY A 296 38.45 -15.98 5.67
CA GLY A 296 37.83 -15.93 7.00
C GLY A 296 38.11 -14.60 7.70
N LEU A 297 37.09 -13.99 8.31
CA LEU A 297 37.23 -12.81 9.16
C LEU A 297 36.96 -13.17 10.62
N VAL A 298 37.84 -12.73 11.51
CA VAL A 298 37.59 -12.74 12.96
C VAL A 298 37.52 -11.28 13.43
N SER A 299 36.31 -10.84 13.74
CA SER A 299 36.04 -9.47 14.20
C SER A 299 36.49 -9.26 15.65
N GLN A 300 36.84 -8.01 16.00
CA GLN A 300 37.24 -7.64 17.35
C GLN A 300 36.08 -7.77 18.36
N GLU A 301 34.87 -7.40 17.93
CA GLU A 301 33.63 -7.66 18.66
C GLU A 301 32.91 -8.83 17.99
N LEU A 302 32.59 -9.85 18.79
CA LEU A 302 31.89 -11.05 18.33
C LEU A 302 30.40 -10.78 18.23
N ALA A 303 29.86 -10.87 17.03
CA ALA A 303 28.43 -10.84 16.78
C ALA A 303 27.94 -12.27 16.52
N LEU A 304 27.09 -12.78 17.41
CA LEU A 304 26.37 -14.04 17.22
C LEU A 304 24.89 -13.75 17.00
N PHE A 305 24.28 -14.47 16.08
CA PHE A 305 22.86 -14.37 15.82
C PHE A 305 22.06 -15.05 16.94
N ALA A 306 20.84 -14.58 17.17
CA ALA A 306 19.92 -15.11 18.19
C ALA A 306 19.31 -16.47 17.80
N THR A 307 20.16 -17.41 17.41
CA THR A 307 19.86 -18.78 16.97
C THR A 307 20.66 -19.78 17.83
N THR A 308 20.70 -21.05 17.44
CA THR A 308 21.49 -22.05 18.17
C THR A 308 23.00 -21.88 17.90
N ILE A 309 23.84 -22.45 18.77
CA ILE A 309 25.30 -22.48 18.55
C ILE A 309 25.62 -23.22 17.23
N ALA A 310 24.94 -24.34 16.96
CA ALA A 310 25.07 -25.06 15.70
C ALA A 310 24.75 -24.17 14.49
N ASP A 311 23.61 -23.46 14.52
CA ASP A 311 23.19 -22.60 13.42
C ASP A 311 24.20 -21.47 13.17
N ASN A 312 24.78 -20.89 14.23
CA ASN A 312 25.81 -19.86 14.09
C ASN A 312 27.09 -20.40 13.42
N ILE A 313 27.51 -21.63 13.73
CA ILE A 313 28.67 -22.26 13.06
C ILE A 313 28.32 -22.61 11.60
N LEU A 314 27.09 -23.06 11.36
CA LEU A 314 26.59 -23.43 10.03
C LEU A 314 26.55 -22.24 9.05
N LEU A 315 26.41 -21.01 9.54
CA LEU A 315 26.51 -19.80 8.71
C LEU A 315 27.84 -19.69 7.96
N GLY A 316 28.92 -20.28 8.46
CA GLY A 316 30.21 -20.31 7.77
C GLY A 316 30.26 -21.26 6.57
N LYS A 317 29.41 -22.29 6.55
CA LYS A 317 29.28 -23.26 5.46
C LYS A 317 27.92 -23.95 5.54
N GLU A 318 26.96 -23.50 4.74
CA GLU A 318 25.56 -23.95 4.79
C GLU A 318 25.38 -25.46 4.53
N ASP A 319 26.27 -26.06 3.74
CA ASP A 319 26.21 -27.49 3.38
C ASP A 319 26.98 -28.41 4.36
N ALA A 320 27.39 -27.91 5.53
CA ALA A 320 28.13 -28.70 6.51
C ALA A 320 27.21 -29.63 7.31
N ASP A 321 27.66 -30.86 7.54
CA ASP A 321 27.01 -31.79 8.47
C ASP A 321 27.41 -31.49 9.93
N MET A 322 26.74 -32.17 10.86
CA MET A 322 27.03 -32.04 12.29
C MET A 322 28.46 -32.45 12.65
N ASP A 323 29.06 -33.37 11.90
CA ASP A 323 30.44 -33.82 12.13
C ASP A 323 31.43 -32.70 11.76
N GLY A 324 31.20 -32.01 10.64
CA GLY A 324 31.94 -30.82 10.24
C GLY A 324 31.83 -29.68 11.25
N ILE A 325 30.65 -29.47 11.84
CA ILE A 325 30.45 -28.50 12.93
C ILE A 325 31.29 -28.87 14.16
N ILE A 326 31.32 -30.14 14.54
CA ILE A 326 32.09 -30.62 15.69
C ILE A 326 33.59 -30.47 15.45
N GLU A 327 34.08 -30.84 14.26
CA GLU A 327 35.49 -30.71 13.91
C GLU A 327 35.94 -29.24 13.88
N ALA A 328 35.12 -28.33 13.32
CA ALA A 328 35.39 -26.90 13.37
C ALA A 328 35.44 -26.37 14.82
N ALA A 329 34.50 -26.81 15.68
CA ALA A 329 34.47 -26.42 17.08
C ALA A 329 35.66 -26.99 17.87
N LYS A 330 36.15 -28.19 17.55
CA LYS A 330 37.37 -28.76 18.14
C LYS A 330 38.60 -27.98 17.70
N ALA A 331 38.71 -27.65 16.41
CA ALA A 331 39.80 -26.83 15.89
C ALA A 331 39.85 -25.43 16.53
N ALA A 332 38.70 -24.86 16.86
CA ALA A 332 38.57 -23.60 17.61
C ALA A 332 38.69 -23.76 19.15
N ASN A 333 38.95 -24.97 19.65
CA ASN A 333 38.99 -25.30 21.08
C ASN A 333 37.70 -24.94 21.87
N ALA A 334 36.55 -24.94 21.19
CA ALA A 334 35.25 -24.60 21.75
C ALA A 334 34.40 -25.83 22.09
N HIS A 335 34.73 -27.01 21.55
CA HIS A 335 33.92 -28.23 21.71
C HIS A 335 33.69 -28.63 23.17
N SER A 336 34.73 -28.61 24.01
CA SER A 336 34.66 -28.95 25.43
C SER A 336 33.76 -27.99 26.21
N PHE A 337 33.82 -26.70 25.89
CA PHE A 337 32.95 -25.68 26.47
C PHE A 337 31.49 -25.90 26.07
N ILE A 338 31.23 -26.13 24.77
CA ILE A 338 29.86 -26.32 24.26
C ILE A 338 29.23 -27.58 24.86
N GLN A 339 29.97 -28.69 25.00
CA GLN A 339 29.46 -29.91 25.63
C GLN A 339 29.13 -29.75 27.12
N GLY A 340 29.73 -28.77 27.81
CA GLY A 340 29.40 -28.44 29.19
C GLY A 340 28.05 -27.74 29.37
N LEU A 341 27.43 -27.28 28.27
CA LEU A 341 26.12 -26.63 28.30
C LEU A 341 24.97 -27.66 28.30
N PRO A 342 23.84 -27.38 28.96
CA PRO A 342 22.75 -28.34 29.15
C PRO A 342 22.14 -28.89 27.84
N ASP A 343 22.03 -28.07 26.78
CA ASP A 343 21.57 -28.52 25.45
C ASP A 343 22.70 -28.59 24.39
N GLY A 344 23.96 -28.49 24.83
CA GLY A 344 25.13 -28.50 23.96
C GLY A 344 25.03 -27.52 22.78
N TYR A 345 25.16 -28.06 21.57
CA TYR A 345 25.09 -27.30 20.31
C TYR A 345 23.70 -26.71 20.00
N LYS A 346 22.63 -27.19 20.64
CA LYS A 346 21.25 -26.72 20.42
C LYS A 346 20.87 -25.57 21.34
N VAL A 347 21.73 -25.16 22.27
CA VAL A 347 21.49 -24.00 23.13
C VAL A 347 21.35 -22.76 22.26
N LYS A 348 20.31 -21.97 22.53
CA LYS A 348 20.14 -20.64 21.91
C LYS A 348 21.06 -19.64 22.59
N TYR A 349 21.85 -18.91 21.82
CA TYR A 349 22.83 -17.96 22.34
C TYR A 349 22.23 -16.89 23.27
N HIS A 350 21.00 -16.44 23.02
CA HIS A 350 20.32 -15.44 23.88
C HIS A 350 20.01 -15.94 25.32
N LYS A 351 20.30 -17.21 25.64
CA LYS A 351 20.08 -17.82 26.96
C LYS A 351 21.38 -18.16 27.72
N ILE A 352 22.55 -17.80 27.18
CA ILE A 352 23.87 -18.12 27.77
C ILE A 352 24.37 -16.96 28.61
#